data_AF-A0A8J3JQU7-F1
#
_entry.id   AF-A0A8J3JQU7-F1
#
_cell.length_a   1.000
_cell.length_b   1.000
_cell.length_c   1.000
_cell.angle_alpha   90.00
_cell.angle_beta   90.00
_cell.angle_gamma   90.00
#
_symmetry.space_group_name_H-M   'P 1'
#
loop_
_entity.id
_entity.type
_entity.pdbx_description
1 polymer ?
#
loop_
_entity_poly.entity_id
_entity_poly.type
_entity_poly.pdbx_seq_one_letter_code
_entity_poly.pdbx_strand_id
1 'polypeptide(L)' 'MKRSIRPAESARRQIAAATFLLSEHQPAGTTLCSCGRLLPCTVAIASSRAHEHNSTVLALLNATMELPTIAVAGR' A
#
# COMPACT_ATOMS: atom_id res chain seq x y z
N MET A 1 17.35 23.81 6.15
CA MET A 1 17.56 22.66 5.25
C MET A 1 16.20 22.02 4.94
N LYS A 2 15.64 22.23 3.74
CA LYS A 2 14.36 21.61 3.35
C LYS A 2 14.61 20.15 2.99
N ARG A 3 14.40 19.23 3.93
CA ARG A 3 14.41 17.79 3.64
C ARG A 3 13.30 17.53 2.62
N SER A 4 13.68 17.02 1.46
CA SER A 4 12.76 16.71 0.36
C SER A 4 11.72 15.71 0.85
N ILE A 5 10.46 16.15 0.98
CA ILE A 5 9.28 15.32 1.34
C ILE A 5 8.91 14.37 0.17
N ARG A 6 9.54 14.54 -0.99
CA ARG A 6 9.23 13.84 -2.25
C ARG A 6 9.43 12.31 -2.19
N PRO A 7 10.47 11.76 -1.53
CA PRO A 7 10.67 10.31 -1.51
C PRO A 7 9.60 9.57 -0.71
N ALA A 8 9.21 10.07 0.46
CA ALA A 8 8.17 9.46 1.29
C ALA A 8 6.79 9.50 0.61
N GLU A 9 6.43 10.65 0.02
CA GLU A 9 5.18 10.80 -0.72
C GLU A 9 5.16 9.94 -2.00
N SER A 10 6.30 9.83 -2.70
CA SER A 10 6.44 8.93 -3.86
C SER A 10 6.30 7.46 -3.45
N ALA A 11 6.96 7.06 -2.36
CA ALA A 11 6.85 5.71 -1.80
C ALA A 11 5.41 5.38 -1.39
N ARG A 12 4.73 6.32 -0.71
CA ARG A 12 3.33 6.18 -0.32
C ARG A 12 2.44 5.91 -1.54
N ARG A 13 2.59 6.67 -2.63
CA ARG A 13 1.81 6.48 -3.87
C ARG A 13 2.08 5.13 -4.54
N GLN A 14 3.34 4.74 -4.65
CA GLN A 14 3.72 3.45 -5.26
C GLN A 14 3.17 2.26 -4.45
N ILE A 15 3.30 2.31 -3.12
CA ILE A 15 2.81 1.24 -2.25
C ILE A 15 1.28 1.22 -2.21
N ALA A 16 0.62 2.37 -2.22
CA ALA A 16 -0.85 2.43 -2.33
C ALA A 16 -1.35 1.79 -3.64
N ALA A 17 -0.70 2.11 -4.77
CA ALA A 17 -1.05 1.50 -6.06
C ALA A 17 -0.81 -0.02 -6.05
N ALA A 18 0.31 -0.48 -5.49
CA ALA A 18 0.59 -1.92 -5.36
C ALA A 18 -0.43 -2.63 -4.44
N THR A 19 -0.79 -2.00 -3.32
CA THR A 19 -1.79 -2.53 -2.38
C THR A 19 -3.16 -2.68 -3.04
N PHE A 20 -3.57 -1.67 -3.83
CA PHE A 20 -4.81 -1.71 -4.59
C PHE A 20 -4.82 -2.85 -5.63
N LEU A 21 -3.75 -3.00 -6.41
CA LEU A 21 -3.65 -4.11 -7.36
C LEU A 21 -3.72 -5.49 -6.67
N LEU A 22 -3.12 -5.61 -5.49
CA LEU A 22 -3.19 -6.84 -4.70
C LEU A 22 -4.58 -7.08 -4.10
N SER A 23 -5.34 -6.04 -3.75
CA SER A 23 -6.72 -6.21 -3.27
C SER A 23 -7.68 -6.68 -4.36
N GLU A 24 -7.45 -6.27 -5.61
CA GLU A 24 -8.20 -6.78 -6.78
C GLU A 24 -7.85 -8.23 -7.12
N HIS A 25 -6.70 -8.72 -6.64
CA HIS A 25 -6.14 -10.04 -6.95
C HIS A 25 -5.87 -10.88 -5.68
N GLN A 26 -6.87 -11.02 -4.84
CA GLN A 26 -6.77 -11.83 -3.63
C GLN A 26 -7.03 -13.32 -3.91
N PRO A 27 -6.38 -14.22 -3.15
CA PRO A 27 -6.81 -15.61 -3.11
C PRO A 27 -8.25 -15.65 -2.62
N ALA A 28 -9.18 -16.12 -3.45
CA ALA A 28 -10.43 -16.66 -2.91
C ALA A 28 -10.02 -17.92 -2.12
N GLY A 29 -10.78 -18.38 -1.11
CA GLY A 29 -10.43 -19.58 -0.32
C GLY A 29 -10.35 -20.91 -1.11
N THR A 30 -10.19 -20.86 -2.42
CA THR A 30 -10.03 -21.92 -3.41
C THR A 30 -8.72 -21.73 -4.18
N THR A 31 -8.40 -22.57 -5.17
CA THR A 31 -7.23 -22.42 -6.04
C THR A 31 -7.35 -21.27 -7.07
N LEU A 32 -8.27 -20.32 -6.85
CA LEU A 32 -8.60 -19.24 -7.77
C LEU A 32 -8.34 -17.87 -7.12
N CYS A 33 -7.86 -16.95 -7.94
CA CYS A 33 -7.87 -15.52 -7.67
C CYS A 33 -9.31 -14.98 -7.78
N SER A 34 -9.61 -13.88 -7.09
CA SER A 34 -10.86 -13.10 -7.25
C SER A 34 -11.21 -12.75 -8.69
N CYS A 35 -10.20 -12.60 -9.57
CA CYS A 35 -10.40 -12.36 -11.00
C CYS A 35 -10.69 -13.63 -11.84
N GLY A 36 -10.90 -14.78 -11.19
CA GLY A 36 -11.25 -16.05 -11.82
C GLY A 36 -10.09 -16.85 -12.42
N ARG A 37 -8.85 -16.35 -12.31
CA ARG A 37 -7.64 -17.06 -12.80
C ARG A 37 -7.13 -18.06 -11.77
N LEU A 38 -6.58 -19.18 -12.23
CA LEU A 38 -5.87 -20.13 -11.37
C LEU A 38 -4.70 -19.45 -10.67
N LEU A 39 -4.62 -19.65 -9.35
CA LEU A 39 -3.63 -19.05 -8.49
C LEU A 39 -2.85 -20.18 -7.77
N PRO A 40 -1.60 -20.46 -8.18
CA PRO A 40 -0.77 -21.44 -7.49
C PRO A 40 -0.55 -21.03 -6.03
N CYS A 41 -0.45 -22.00 -5.12
CA CYS A 41 -0.30 -21.74 -3.67
C CYS A 41 0.90 -20.84 -3.35
N THR A 42 2.01 -20.97 -4.08
CA THR A 42 3.20 -20.10 -3.91
C THR A 42 2.90 -18.64 -4.25
N VAL A 43 2.09 -18.40 -5.28
CA VAL A 43 1.65 -17.05 -5.68
C VAL A 43 0.65 -16.50 -4.68
N ALA A 44 -0.29 -17.32 -4.19
CA ALA A 44 -1.23 -16.92 -3.15
C ALA A 44 -0.51 -16.50 -1.85
N ILE A 45 0.45 -17.30 -1.38
CA ILE A 45 1.27 -17.00 -0.19
C ILE A 45 2.09 -15.73 -0.41
N ALA A 46 2.71 -15.57 -1.58
CA ALA A 46 3.46 -14.36 -1.92
C ALA A 46 2.57 -13.11 -1.94
N SER A 47 1.35 -13.22 -2.49
CA SER A 47 0.36 -12.14 -2.54
C SER A 47 -0.08 -11.72 -1.13
N SER A 48 -0.42 -12.68 -0.26
CA SER A 48 -0.77 -12.40 1.14
C SER A 48 0.35 -11.69 1.90
N ARG A 49 1.59 -12.19 1.78
CA ARG A 49 2.77 -11.56 2.41
C ARG A 49 3.05 -10.16 1.89
N ALA A 50 2.88 -9.94 0.58
CA ALA A 50 3.04 -8.62 -0.02
C ALA A 50 1.95 -7.64 0.46
N HIS A 51 0.73 -8.11 0.66
CA HIS A 51 -0.37 -7.31 1.19
C HIS A 51 -0.13 -6.91 2.66
N GLU A 52 0.32 -7.83 3.50
CA GLU A 52 0.72 -7.56 4.90
C GLU A 52 1.89 -6.57 4.97
N HIS A 53 2.91 -6.76 4.14
CA HIS A 53 4.04 -5.84 4.09
C HIS A 53 3.60 -4.43 3.68
N ASN A 54 2.87 -4.31 2.56
CA ASN A 54 2.46 -3.02 2.03
C ASN A 54 1.52 -2.26 2.96
N SER A 55 0.56 -2.95 3.60
CA SER A 55 -0.33 -2.33 4.59
C SER A 55 0.44 -1.81 5.80
N THR A 56 1.46 -2.54 6.28
CA THR A 56 2.34 -2.10 7.36
C THR A 56 3.15 -0.86 6.96
N VAL A 57 3.74 -0.85 5.77
CA VAL A 57 4.54 0.30 5.31
C VAL A 57 3.64 1.52 5.09
N LEU A 58 2.43 1.36 4.56
CA LEU A 58 1.47 2.46 4.46
C LEU A 58 1.07 3.02 5.83
N ALA A 59 0.83 2.16 6.81
CA ALA A 59 0.54 2.61 8.17
C ALA A 59 1.71 3.42 8.76
N LEU A 60 2.95 2.96 8.56
CA LEU A 60 4.15 3.70 8.99
C LEU A 60 4.29 5.04 8.27
N LEU A 61 4.09 5.09 6.95
CA LEU A 61 4.17 6.33 6.19
C LEU A 61 3.09 7.31 6.64
N ASN A 62 1.85 6.86 6.83
CA ASN A 62 0.77 7.71 7.33
C ASN A 62 1.01 8.22 8.75
N ALA A 63 1.66 7.43 9.61
CA ALA A 63 1.97 7.82 10.98
C ALA A 63 3.19 8.77 11.08
N THR A 64 4.11 8.72 10.11
CA THR A 64 5.41 9.42 10.18
C THR A 64 5.57 10.57 9.20
N MET A 65 4.73 10.64 8.16
CA MET A 65 4.71 11.79 7.27
C MET A 65 4.14 13.00 8.01
N GLU A 66 4.89 14.10 8.05
CA GLU A 66 4.40 15.36 8.58
C GLU A 66 3.11 15.75 7.85
N LEU A 67 2.03 15.95 8.61
CA LEU A 67 0.81 16.53 8.10
C LEU A 67 1.16 17.89 7.48
N PRO A 68 0.71 18.21 6.25
CA PRO A 68 0.93 19.53 5.70
C PRO A 68 0.40 20.54 6.71
N THR A 69 1.28 21.43 7.19
CA THR A 69 0.90 22.49 8.13
C THR A 69 -0.16 23.32 7.43
N ILE A 70 -1.43 23.07 7.75
CA ILE A 70 -2.52 23.89 7.24
C ILE A 70 -2.29 25.22 7.92
N ALA A 71 -1.84 26.22 7.15
CA ALA A 71 -1.78 27.58 7.62
C ALA A 71 -3.20 27.95 8.03
N VAL A 72 -3.47 27.95 9.34
CA VAL A 72 -4.71 28.47 9.89
C VAL A 72 -4.70 29.94 9.49
N ALA A 73 -5.49 30.28 8.47
CA ALA A 73 -5.68 31.65 8.06
C ALA A 73 -6.20 32.42 9.28
N GLY A 74 -5.33 33.29 9.81
CA GLY A 74 -5.64 34.14 10.95
C GLY A 74 -6.88 34.98 10.65
N ARG A 75 -7.81 34.97 11.61
CA ARG A 75 -8.88 35.96 11.70
C ARG A 75 -8.33 37.29 12.17
#